data_AF-K2D8T8-F1
#
_entry.id   AF-K2D8T8-F1
#
_cell.length_a   1.000
_cell.length_b   1.000
_cell.length_c   1.000
_cell.angle_alpha   90.00
_cell.angle_beta   90.00
_cell.angle_gamma   90.00
#
_symmetry.space_group_name_H-M   'P 1'
#
loop_
_entity.id
_entity.type
_entity.pdbx_description
1 polymer ?
#
loop_
_entity_poly.entity_id
_entity_poly.type
_entity_poly.pdbx_seq_one_letter_code
_entity_poly.pdbx_strand_id
1 'polypeptide(L)' 'LSKNTRRCILFRFPYGVIYQILKDKIIIIAIMQLNKKPMYWKNRI' A
#
# COMPACT_ATOMS: atom_id res chain seq x y z
N LEU A 1 -9.91 -7.95 0.63
CA LEU A 1 -8.83 -7.94 -0.39
C LEU A 1 -9.15 -9.01 -1.41
N SER A 2 -8.84 -8.80 -2.70
CA SER A 2 -8.99 -9.87 -3.69
C SER A 2 -8.11 -11.08 -3.30
N LYS A 3 -8.44 -12.27 -3.80
CA LYS A 3 -7.76 -13.54 -3.44
C LYS A 3 -6.24 -13.51 -3.67
N ASN A 4 -5.77 -12.66 -4.59
CA ASN A 4 -4.35 -12.55 -4.94
C ASN A 4 -3.64 -11.36 -4.28
N THR A 5 -4.38 -10.47 -3.61
CA THR A 5 -3.81 -9.24 -3.06
C THR A 5 -3.34 -9.45 -1.63
N ARG A 6 -2.06 -9.14 -1.39
CA ARG A 6 -1.41 -9.16 -0.08
C ARG A 6 -1.21 -7.73 0.42
N ARG A 7 -1.07 -7.60 1.74
CA ARG A 7 -0.75 -6.34 2.42
C ARG A 7 0.38 -6.57 3.41
N CYS A 8 1.34 -5.66 3.45
CA CYS A 8 2.34 -5.58 4.52
C CYS A 8 2.45 -4.15 5.06
N ILE A 9 3.02 -4.02 6.25
CA ILE A 9 3.39 -2.75 6.87
C ILE A 9 4.91 -2.71 6.91
N LEU A 10 5.51 -1.58 6.55
CA LEU A 10 6.96 -1.43 6.67
C LEU A 10 7.35 -1.31 8.15
N PHE A 11 8.40 -2.02 8.55
CA PHE A 11 8.82 -2.06 9.96
C PHE A 11 9.29 -0.69 10.48
N ARG A 12 10.01 0.08 9.65
CA ARG A 12 10.66 1.33 10.05
C ARG A 12 9.88 2.59 9.72
N PHE A 13 8.90 2.49 8.82
CA PHE A 13 8.08 3.61 8.38
C PHE A 13 6.62 3.23 8.39
N PRO A 14 5.70 4.13 8.78
CA PRO A 14 4.28 3.86 8.88
C PRO A 14 3.62 3.85 7.49
N TYR A 15 4.12 3.02 6.58
CA TYR A 15 3.56 2.81 5.26
C TYR A 15 2.97 1.42 5.16
N GLY A 16 1.74 1.34 4.67
CA GLY A 16 1.10 0.10 4.24
C GLY A 16 1.29 -0.07 2.74
N VAL A 17 1.72 -1.26 2.32
CA VAL A 17 1.88 -1.61 0.91
C VAL A 17 0.89 -2.70 0.55
N ILE A 18 0.15 -2.48 -0.53
CA ILE A 18 -0.74 -3.45 -1.14
C ILE A 18 -0.06 -3.95 -2.41
N TYR A 19 0.16 -5.25 -2.50
CA TYR A 19 0.89 -5.85 -3.61
C TYR A 19 0.28 -7.20 -4.00
N GLN A 20 0.64 -7.64 -5.20
CA GLN A 20 0.35 -8.97 -5.72
C GLN A 20 1.64 -9.67 -6.06
N ILE A 21 1.70 -10.97 -5.76
CA ILE A 21 2.79 -11.84 -6.20
C ILE A 21 2.28 -12.58 -7.44
N LEU A 22 2.94 -12.34 -8.57
CA LEU A 22 2.79 -13.12 -9.79
C LEU A 22 3.97 -14.09 -9.90
N LYS A 23 3.92 -15.03 -10.85
CA LYS A 23 4.98 -16.04 -11.02
C LYS A 23 6.37 -15.44 -11.16
N ASP A 24 6.51 -14.36 -11.93
CA ASP A 24 7.82 -13.79 -12.28
C ASP A 24 8.08 -12.40 -11.69
N LYS A 25 7.10 -11.82 -11.00
CA LYS A 25 7.21 -10.44 -10.49
C LYS A 25 6.28 -10.14 -9.33
N ILE A 26 6.62 -9.08 -8.60
CA ILE A 26 5.76 -8.46 -7.58
C ILE A 26 5.22 -7.16 -8.15
N ILE A 27 3.90 -6.98 -8.13
CA ILE A 27 3.24 -5.74 -8.54
C ILE A 27 2.79 -4.99 -7.30
N ILE A 28 3.30 -3.77 -7.11
CA ILE A 28 2.80 -2.85 -6.09
C ILE A 28 1.57 -2.14 -6.66
N ILE A 29 0.42 -2.33 -6.02
CA ILE A 29 -0.86 -1.75 -6.44
C ILE A 29 -1.07 -0.38 -5.79
N ALA A 30 -0.77 -0.29 -4.49
CA ALA A 30 -0.97 0.94 -3.73
C ALA A 30 -0.02 1.03 -2.54
N ILE A 31 0.30 2.27 -2.17
CA ILE A 31 1.09 2.63 -0.99
C ILE A 31 0.28 3.63 -0.16
N MET A 32 0.23 3.43 1.15
CA MET A 32 -0.58 4.21 2.07
C MET A 32 0.27 4.74 3.22
N GLN A 33 0.25 6.04 3.48
CA GLN A 33 0.82 6.62 4.71
C GLN A 33 -0.16 6.40 5.87
N LEU A 34 0.12 5.46 6.76
CA LEU A 34 -0.78 4.99 7.83
C LEU A 34 -1.04 6.04 8.91
N ASN A 35 -0.16 7.04 9.07
CA ASN A 35 -0.33 8.14 10.02
C ASN A 35 -1.23 9.27 9.49
N LYS A 36 -1.74 9.18 8.26
CA LYS A 36 -2.55 10.23 7.64
C LYS A 36 -3.95 9.71 7.36
N LYS A 37 -4.94 10.60 7.48
CA LYS A 37 -6.32 10.28 7.14
C LYS A 37 -6.43 9.92 5.65
N PRO A 38 -7.30 8.99 5.26
CA PRO A 38 -7.61 8.75 3.86
C PRO A 38 -7.94 10.06 3.14
N MET A 39 -7.54 10.19 1.88
CA MET A 39 -7.79 11.37 1.04
C MET A 39 -7.16 12.70 1.51
N TYR A 40 -6.36 12.75 2.58
CA TYR A 40 -5.74 13.99 3.05
C TYR A 40 -4.92 14.74 1.97
N TRP A 41 -4.38 13.98 1.01
CA TRP A 41 -3.59 14.48 -0.11
C TRP A 41 -4.44 15.24 -1.14
N LYS A 42 -5.76 14.99 -1.21
CA LYS A 42 -6.65 15.72 -2.12
C LYS A 42 -6.70 17.22 -1.82
N ASN A 43 -6.41 17.60 -0.58
CA ASN A 43 -6.41 18.98 -0.12
C ASN A 43 -4.99 19.56 -0.02
N ARG A 44 -3.97 18.82 -0.47
CA ARG A 44 -2.60 19.33 -0.60
C ARG A 44 -2.45 19.87 -2.02
N ILE A 45 -2.50 21.19 -2.14
CA ILE A 45 -2.17 21.97 -3.35
C ILE A 45 -0.64 22.08 -3.43
#